data_AF-A0A4Q5S625-F1
#
_entry.id   AF-A0A4Q5S625-F1
#
_cell.length_a   1.000
_cell.length_b   1.000
_cell.length_c   1.000
_cell.angle_alpha   90.00
_cell.angle_beta   90.00
_cell.angle_gamma   90.00
#
_symmetry.space_group_name_H-M   'P 1'
#
loop_
_entity.id
_entity.type
_entity.pdbx_description
1 polymer ?
#
loop_
_entity_poly.entity_id
_entity_poly.type
_entity_poly.pdbx_seq_one_letter_code
_entity_poly.pdbx_strand_id
1 'polypeptide(L)'
;MSKDNKTSNRKQDALDYHASGRPGKIEVVPTKPTQSQRDLSLAYSPGVAEPCLRIAENPEDIYKYTAKGNLVAVISNGTAVLGLGD
;
A
#
# COMPACT_ATOMS: atom_id res chain seq x y z
N MET A 1 -17.13 -41.65 1.13
CA MET A 1 -17.33 -40.31 0.53
C MET A 1 -17.47 -39.29 1.66
N SER A 2 -16.87 -38.11 1.74
CA SER A 2 -16.17 -37.25 0.79
C SER A 2 -15.26 -36.31 1.60
N LYS A 3 -13.94 -36.52 1.61
CA LYS A 3 -12.96 -35.53 2.14
C LYS A 3 -12.23 -34.79 1.01
N ASP A 4 -12.26 -35.33 -0.20
CA ASP A 4 -11.50 -34.81 -1.35
C ASP A 4 -12.15 -33.58 -2.02
N ASN A 5 -13.46 -33.39 -1.88
CA ASN A 5 -14.18 -32.29 -2.52
C ASN A 5 -14.07 -30.93 -1.81
N LYS A 6 -13.63 -30.89 -0.54
CA LYS A 6 -13.54 -29.63 0.25
C LYS A 6 -12.21 -28.89 0.08
N THR A 7 -11.12 -29.62 -0.20
CA THR A 7 -9.77 -29.05 -0.36
C THR A 7 -9.55 -28.49 -1.75
N SER A 8 -10.14 -29.12 -2.77
CA SER A 8 -10.13 -28.64 -4.17
C SER A 8 -10.72 -27.23 -4.27
N ASN A 9 -11.86 -27.00 -3.61
CA ASN A 9 -12.54 -25.71 -3.65
C ASN A 9 -11.67 -24.58 -3.06
N ARG A 10 -10.99 -24.82 -1.91
CA ARG A 10 -10.15 -23.80 -1.26
C ARG A 10 -8.97 -23.31 -2.11
N LYS A 11 -8.41 -24.18 -2.96
CA LYS A 11 -7.33 -23.78 -3.87
C LYS A 11 -7.86 -22.86 -4.96
N GLN A 12 -8.98 -23.24 -5.58
CA GLN A 12 -9.61 -22.42 -6.61
C GLN A 12 -10.14 -21.10 -6.01
N ASP A 13 -10.78 -21.15 -4.84
CA ASP A 13 -11.23 -19.97 -4.09
C ASP A 13 -10.08 -18.97 -3.86
N ALA A 14 -8.89 -19.47 -3.51
CA ALA A 14 -7.72 -18.62 -3.32
C ALA A 14 -7.25 -17.97 -4.63
N LEU A 15 -7.26 -18.70 -5.74
CA LEU A 15 -6.91 -18.16 -7.06
C LEU A 15 -7.94 -17.11 -7.50
N ASP A 16 -9.22 -17.43 -7.40
CA ASP A 16 -10.32 -16.56 -7.77
C ASP A 16 -10.34 -15.29 -6.90
N TYR A 17 -10.07 -15.42 -5.59
CA TYR A 17 -9.94 -14.29 -4.67
C TYR A 17 -8.83 -13.32 -5.09
N HIS A 18 -7.69 -13.79 -5.59
CA HIS A 18 -6.59 -12.92 -6.01
C HIS A 18 -6.76 -12.36 -7.44
N ALA A 19 -7.59 -12.99 -8.28
CA ALA A 19 -7.75 -12.64 -9.69
C ALA A 19 -9.04 -11.85 -10.00
N SER A 20 -10.10 -12.06 -9.22
CA SER A 20 -11.41 -11.45 -9.49
C SER A 20 -11.44 -9.94 -9.22
N GLY A 21 -12.22 -9.21 -10.03
CA GLY A 21 -12.32 -7.76 -9.94
C GLY A 21 -11.01 -7.07 -10.31
N ARG A 22 -10.29 -6.54 -9.32
CA ARG A 22 -8.97 -5.92 -9.48
C ARG A 22 -7.92 -6.89 -8.94
N PRO A 23 -7.03 -7.44 -9.78
CA PRO A 23 -6.03 -8.40 -9.34
C PRO A 23 -5.09 -7.86 -8.25
N GLY A 24 -4.70 -8.73 -7.33
CA GLY A 24 -3.84 -8.40 -6.18
C GLY A 24 -4.63 -8.05 -4.92
N LYS A 25 -3.91 -7.56 -3.90
CA LYS A 25 -4.48 -7.32 -2.55
C LYS A 25 -4.18 -5.95 -1.96
N ILE A 26 -3.44 -5.12 -2.70
CA ILE A 26 -3.00 -3.82 -2.22
C ILE A 26 -3.65 -2.72 -3.05
N GLU A 27 -3.99 -1.63 -2.39
CA GLU A 27 -4.41 -0.39 -3.01
C GLU A 27 -3.75 0.80 -2.31
N VAL A 28 -3.66 1.92 -3.01
CA VAL A 28 -3.17 3.20 -2.47
C VAL A 28 -4.29 4.20 -2.63
N VAL A 29 -4.73 4.76 -1.52
CA VAL A 29 -5.83 5.73 -1.47
C VAL A 29 -5.36 7.05 -0.84
N PRO A 30 -5.77 8.21 -1.37
CA PRO A 30 -5.45 9.50 -0.76
C PRO A 30 -6.00 9.60 0.67
N THR A 31 -5.19 10.07 1.61
CA THR A 31 -5.62 10.29 3.01
C THR A 31 -6.14 11.71 3.27
N LYS A 32 -6.10 12.59 2.26
CA LYS A 32 -6.52 14.00 2.31
C LYS A 32 -7.48 14.30 1.15
N PRO A 33 -8.37 15.30 1.29
CA PRO A 33 -9.23 15.75 0.19
C PRO A 33 -8.43 16.08 -1.07
N THR A 34 -8.97 15.74 -2.24
CA THR A 34 -8.34 15.92 -3.56
C THR A 34 -9.38 16.25 -4.65
N GLN A 35 -10.55 16.78 -4.26
CA GLN A 35 -11.69 16.90 -5.17
C GLN A 35 -11.90 18.32 -5.74
N SER A 36 -11.30 19.33 -5.13
CA SER A 36 -11.41 20.73 -5.56
C SER A 36 -10.07 21.29 -6.03
N GLN A 37 -10.12 22.41 -6.78
CA GLN A 37 -8.92 23.16 -7.14
C GLN A 37 -8.11 23.57 -5.91
N ARG A 38 -8.79 23.97 -4.82
CA ARG A 38 -8.13 24.30 -3.55
C ARG A 38 -7.40 23.10 -2.97
N ASP A 39 -8.03 21.91 -2.97
CA ASP A 39 -7.41 20.69 -2.47
C ASP A 39 -6.16 20.33 -3.27
N LEU A 40 -6.24 20.43 -4.60
CA LEU A 40 -5.10 20.16 -5.48
C LEU A 40 -3.95 21.15 -5.28
N SER A 41 -4.25 22.44 -5.09
CA SER A 41 -3.24 23.46 -4.78
C SER A 41 -2.55 23.25 -3.43
N LEU A 42 -3.20 22.57 -2.47
CA LEU A 42 -2.61 22.21 -1.18
C LEU A 42 -1.84 20.89 -1.24
N ALA A 43 -2.39 19.88 -1.90
CA ALA A 43 -1.78 18.55 -2.02
C ALA A 43 -0.58 18.54 -2.97
N TYR A 44 -0.54 19.48 -3.91
CA TYR A 44 0.52 19.62 -4.90
C TYR A 44 1.00 21.08 -4.97
N SER A 45 1.41 21.54 -6.15
CA SER A 45 1.90 22.90 -6.33
C SER A 45 0.77 23.93 -6.21
N PRO A 46 0.98 25.07 -5.51
CA PRO A 46 2.21 25.47 -4.83
C PRO A 46 2.33 24.98 -3.38
N GLY A 47 1.26 24.49 -2.75
CA GLY A 47 1.19 24.22 -1.30
C GLY A 47 2.16 23.15 -0.78
N VAL A 48 2.54 22.17 -1.60
CA VAL A 48 3.53 21.13 -1.25
C VAL A 48 4.92 21.70 -0.97
N ALA A 49 5.23 22.92 -1.40
CA ALA A 49 6.53 23.55 -1.15
C ALA A 49 6.80 23.76 0.35
N GLU A 50 5.77 24.11 1.13
CA GLU A 50 5.90 24.38 2.57
C GLU A 50 6.43 23.18 3.37
N PRO A 51 5.81 21.97 3.32
CA PRO A 51 6.37 20.82 4.01
C PRO A 51 7.77 20.43 3.49
N CYS A 52 8.07 20.63 2.21
CA CYS A 52 9.41 20.37 1.67
C CYS A 52 10.47 21.30 2.29
N LEU A 53 10.20 22.60 2.37
CA LEU A 53 11.11 23.58 2.99
C LEU A 53 11.31 23.27 4.47
N ARG A 54 10.23 22.92 5.20
CA ARG A 54 10.35 22.53 6.61
C ARG A 54 11.21 21.29 6.83
N ILE A 55 11.07 20.27 5.98
CA ILE A 55 11.89 19.06 6.05
C ILE A 55 13.36 19.36 5.68
N ALA A 56 13.59 20.28 4.74
CA ALA A 56 14.94 20.72 4.38
C ALA A 56 15.63 21.47 5.54
N GLU A 57 14.89 22.31 6.27
CA GLU A 57 15.38 23.01 7.48
C GLU A 57 15.58 22.05 8.66
N ASN A 58 14.64 21.12 8.87
CA ASN A 58 14.65 20.14 9.93
C ASN A 58 14.25 18.74 9.41
N PRO A 59 15.22 17.83 9.17
CA PRO A 59 14.94 16.51 8.64
C PRO A 59 13.94 15.66 9.45
N GLU A 60 13.84 15.87 10.77
CA GLU A 60 12.92 15.12 11.64
C GLU A 60 11.44 15.43 11.36
N ASP A 61 11.14 16.60 10.75
CA ASP A 61 9.78 16.98 10.38
C ASP A 61 9.18 16.05 9.30
N ILE A 62 9.99 15.18 8.68
CA ILE A 62 9.50 14.12 7.78
C ILE A 62 8.47 13.22 8.47
N TYR A 63 8.62 12.96 9.77
CA TYR A 63 7.69 12.14 10.55
C TYR A 63 6.36 12.84 10.84
N LYS A 64 6.34 14.17 10.74
CA LYS A 64 5.16 15.00 10.96
C LYS A 64 4.37 15.25 9.68
N TYR A 65 5.06 15.49 8.57
CA TYR A 65 4.43 15.94 7.32
C TYR A 65 4.29 14.87 6.24
N THR A 66 4.73 13.63 6.49
CA THR A 66 4.63 12.54 5.51
C THR A 66 4.07 11.27 6.16
N ALA A 67 3.78 10.27 5.33
CA ALA A 67 3.38 8.95 5.80
C ALA A 67 4.49 8.15 6.48
N LYS A 68 5.75 8.63 6.50
CA LYS A 68 6.92 7.88 6.97
C LYS A 68 6.76 7.32 8.39
N GLY A 69 6.12 8.06 9.30
CA GLY A 69 5.90 7.61 10.68
C GLY A 69 5.02 6.38 10.82
N ASN A 70 4.24 6.03 9.79
CA ASN A 70 3.34 4.88 9.80
C ASN A 70 3.54 3.94 8.58
N LEU A 71 4.57 4.19 7.76
CA LEU A 71 4.85 3.39 6.56
C LEU A 71 5.89 2.31 6.88
N VAL A 72 5.53 1.04 6.70
CA VAL A 72 6.42 -0.11 6.89
C VAL A 72 6.60 -0.83 5.56
N ALA A 73 7.86 -1.06 5.17
CA ALA A 73 8.19 -1.83 3.98
C ALA A 73 8.33 -3.33 4.34
N VAL A 74 7.61 -4.20 3.63
CA VAL A 74 7.80 -5.64 3.69
C VAL A 74 8.76 -6.05 2.57
N ILE A 75 10.02 -6.30 2.93
CA ILE A 75 11.11 -6.60 2.00
C ILE A 75 11.47 -8.08 2.11
N SER A 76 11.48 -8.80 0.99
CA SER A 76 11.90 -10.19 0.90
C SER A 76 12.66 -10.42 -0.41
N ASN A 77 13.68 -11.28 -0.39
CA ASN A 77 14.40 -11.73 -1.59
C ASN A 77 13.77 -12.99 -2.22
N GLY A 78 12.72 -13.54 -1.61
CA GLY A 78 11.96 -14.67 -2.15
C GLY A 78 12.58 -16.05 -1.97
N THR A 79 13.75 -16.21 -1.35
CA THR A 79 14.42 -17.53 -1.27
C THR A 79 13.73 -18.52 -0.32
N ALA A 80 12.92 -18.03 0.62
CA ALA A 80 12.16 -18.85 1.57
C ALA A 80 10.75 -18.31 1.74
N VAL A 81 9.90 -18.48 0.73
CA VAL A 81 8.48 -18.13 0.82
C VAL A 81 7.71 -19.27 1.48
N LEU A 82 7.26 -19.05 2.71
CA LEU A 82 6.58 -20.06 3.54
C LEU A 82 7.45 -21.33 3.67
N GLY A 83 6.94 -22.48 3.25
CA GLY A 83 7.68 -23.75 3.15
C GLY A 83 7.99 -24.16 1.72
N LEU A 84 7.99 -23.21 0.77
CA LEU A 84 8.09 -23.45 -0.68
C LEU A 84 9.40 -22.95 -1.28
N GLY A 85 10.44 -22.74 -0.46
CA GLY A 85 11.69 -22.10 -0.86
C GLY A 85 12.42 -22.79 -2.02
N ASP A 86 13.45 -22.10 -2.50
CA ASP A 86 14.43 -22.62 -3.48
C ASP A 86 15.41 -23.63 -2.85
#